data_AF-A0AAW1PDA2-F1
#
_entry.id   AF-A0AAW1PDA2-F1
#
_cell.length_a   1.000
_cell.length_b   1.000
_cell.length_c   1.000
_cell.angle_alpha   90.00
_cell.angle_beta   90.00
_cell.angle_gamma   90.00
#
_symmetry.space_group_name_H-M   'P 1'
#
loop_
_entity.id
_entity.type
_entity.pdbx_description
1 polymer ?
#
loop_
_entity_poly.entity_id
_entity_poly.type
_entity_poly.pdbx_seq_one_letter_code
_entity_poly.pdbx_strand_id
1 'polypeptide(L)'
;MSSVTIITRAQLESMRSKAQPEQDCIHTSDRKHLKELSDARAARWPNTLEAQRARKLRAHQDRLAAQEAERKAEDERDAALKAEMRRVQIESANKMLYDDTDKAKSFHSKLLLSDVMKEREAQIDYKHKIAALNQYRDEIFLKKMHVNLKEEEEKEKLKLDAIKQKALAQRDVQLSQLEDLKCRILADREQNRLEGLMIRQKAIEEAAELKRKEESVRERAKRANFETKKANEILQSFKQLDKQRERDVEAQIEAYAAKKAELAEERRRREGARADAKEARRQAMVDIMERIYMQFKNENDARLARDIKAAEDKADADAAERARIRREEWESIDRSRQNQLQRKKEATEEQKAEERAFARDWEARLAELKAEEAAEAAELLARNRQHVAFLQRQINQKHSRRSAQQIQEEQEDLARRFNIQDDGETFRQYATVCIEEWARQGKDTKPLEMYLKASQKTSVTK
;
A
#
# COMPACT_ATOMS: atom_id res chain seq x y z
N MET A 1 -41.73 -102.01 -10.72
CA MET A 1 -42.45 -103.25 -10.35
C MET A 1 -43.89 -102.88 -10.06
N SER A 2 -44.80 -103.20 -10.97
CA SER A 2 -46.24 -102.88 -10.84
C SER A 2 -46.87 -103.83 -9.83
N SER A 3 -47.35 -103.29 -8.70
CA SER A 3 -48.02 -104.07 -7.67
C SER A 3 -49.41 -104.50 -8.15
N VAL A 4 -49.58 -105.80 -8.42
CA VAL A 4 -50.89 -106.40 -8.72
C VAL A 4 -51.65 -106.56 -7.41
N THR A 5 -52.69 -105.76 -7.21
CA THR A 5 -53.60 -105.85 -6.06
C THR A 5 -54.71 -106.87 -6.37
N ILE A 6 -54.69 -108.01 -5.70
CA ILE A 6 -55.68 -109.08 -5.87
C ILE A 6 -56.88 -108.79 -4.96
N ILE A 7 -58.01 -108.36 -5.54
CA ILE A 7 -59.28 -108.18 -4.81
C ILE A 7 -59.99 -109.53 -4.71
N THR A 8 -60.38 -109.91 -3.49
CA THR A 8 -61.14 -111.14 -3.25
C THR A 8 -62.60 -110.98 -3.67
N ARG A 9 -63.25 -112.06 -4.14
CA ARG A 9 -64.67 -112.05 -4.56
C ARG A 9 -65.61 -111.47 -3.48
N ALA A 10 -65.31 -111.72 -2.20
CA ALA A 10 -66.05 -111.19 -1.06
C ALA A 10 -65.93 -109.65 -0.91
N GLN A 11 -64.75 -109.07 -1.18
CA GLN A 11 -64.59 -107.60 -1.16
C GLN A 11 -65.37 -106.95 -2.32
N LEU A 12 -65.45 -107.62 -3.46
CA LEU A 12 -66.22 -107.15 -4.61
C LEU A 12 -67.75 -107.21 -4.33
N GLU A 13 -68.22 -108.23 -3.61
CA GLU A 13 -69.62 -108.32 -3.14
C GLU A 13 -69.94 -107.30 -2.03
N SER A 14 -69.03 -107.04 -1.09
CA SER A 14 -69.23 -105.99 -0.06
C SER A 14 -69.26 -104.59 -0.66
N MET A 15 -68.41 -104.31 -1.66
CA MET A 15 -68.47 -103.07 -2.43
C MET A 15 -69.79 -102.94 -3.22
N ARG A 16 -70.31 -104.05 -3.78
CA ARG A 16 -71.63 -104.07 -4.42
C ARG A 16 -72.78 -103.82 -3.43
N SER A 17 -72.72 -104.41 -2.23
CA SER A 17 -73.72 -104.21 -1.18
C SER A 17 -73.77 -102.77 -0.69
N LYS A 18 -72.62 -102.12 -0.46
CA LYS A 18 -72.56 -100.70 -0.05
C LYS A 18 -72.89 -99.71 -1.17
N ALA A 19 -72.86 -100.16 -2.42
CA ALA A 19 -73.28 -99.38 -3.57
C ALA A 19 -74.78 -99.54 -3.90
N GLN A 20 -75.51 -100.43 -3.22
CA GLN A 20 -76.97 -100.47 -3.34
C GLN A 20 -77.57 -99.30 -2.54
N PRO A 21 -78.45 -98.49 -3.15
CA PRO A 21 -79.17 -97.46 -2.40
C PRO A 21 -80.10 -98.11 -1.38
N GLU A 22 -79.91 -97.78 -0.10
CA GLU A 22 -80.83 -98.11 0.99
C GLU A 22 -82.21 -97.50 0.69
N GLN A 23 -83.27 -98.31 0.70
CA GLN A 23 -84.64 -97.80 0.58
C GLN A 23 -85.01 -97.06 1.88
N ASP A 24 -85.05 -95.73 1.80
CA ASP A 24 -85.44 -94.83 2.89
C ASP A 24 -86.88 -95.13 3.36
N CYS A 25 -87.04 -95.39 4.66
CA CYS A 25 -88.34 -95.55 5.31
C CYS A 25 -88.92 -94.19 5.74
N ILE A 26 -90.25 -94.03 5.67
CA ILE A 26 -90.98 -92.74 5.80
C ILE A 26 -90.65 -91.96 7.10
N HIS A 27 -90.29 -92.64 8.19
CA HIS A 27 -89.93 -91.97 9.45
C HIS A 27 -88.56 -91.26 9.41
N THR A 28 -87.60 -91.75 8.61
CA THR A 28 -86.30 -91.09 8.46
C THR A 28 -86.41 -89.87 7.54
N SER A 29 -87.29 -89.91 6.52
CA SER A 29 -87.55 -88.76 5.66
C SER A 29 -88.21 -87.60 6.41
N ASP A 30 -89.19 -87.87 7.28
CA ASP A 30 -89.86 -86.81 8.04
C ASP A 30 -88.93 -86.15 9.08
N ARG A 31 -88.07 -86.93 9.74
CA ARG A 31 -87.07 -86.37 10.67
C ARG A 31 -86.00 -85.55 9.93
N LYS A 32 -85.57 -86.01 8.74
CA LYS A 32 -84.67 -85.24 7.86
C LYS A 32 -85.36 -83.93 7.46
N HIS A 33 -86.63 -83.97 7.04
CA HIS A 33 -87.40 -82.79 6.63
C HIS A 33 -87.62 -81.77 7.77
N LEU A 34 -87.99 -82.23 8.97
CA LEU A 34 -88.14 -81.34 10.13
C LEU A 34 -86.80 -80.75 10.59
N LYS A 35 -85.72 -81.52 10.51
CA LYS A 35 -84.37 -81.02 10.76
C LYS A 35 -83.97 -79.97 9.73
N GLU A 36 -84.25 -80.18 8.45
CA GLU A 36 -84.01 -79.19 7.39
C GLU A 36 -84.80 -77.89 7.64
N LEU A 37 -86.08 -77.97 8.03
CA LEU A 37 -86.89 -76.80 8.39
C LEU A 37 -86.34 -76.08 9.62
N SER A 38 -85.83 -76.82 10.60
CA SER A 38 -85.20 -76.26 11.79
C SER A 38 -83.85 -75.60 11.47
N ASP A 39 -82.99 -76.24 10.69
CA ASP A 39 -81.71 -75.72 10.24
C ASP A 39 -81.92 -74.47 9.36
N ALA A 40 -82.95 -74.47 8.51
CA ALA A 40 -83.34 -73.30 7.71
C ALA A 40 -83.85 -72.12 8.56
N ARG A 41 -84.52 -72.40 9.70
CA ARG A 41 -84.90 -71.37 10.67
C ARG A 41 -83.70 -70.87 11.47
N ALA A 42 -82.85 -71.77 11.96
CA ALA A 42 -81.65 -71.46 12.73
C ALA A 42 -80.63 -70.64 11.92
N ALA A 43 -80.51 -70.89 10.62
CA ALA A 43 -79.68 -70.10 9.71
C ALA A 43 -80.09 -68.62 9.62
N ARG A 44 -81.36 -68.30 9.90
CA ARG A 44 -81.88 -66.91 9.89
C ARG A 44 -81.74 -66.20 11.23
N TRP A 45 -81.30 -66.88 12.27
CA TRP A 45 -81.17 -66.28 13.59
C TRP A 45 -79.88 -65.43 13.67
N PRO A 46 -79.99 -64.12 13.94
CA PRO A 46 -78.82 -63.23 13.95
C PRO A 46 -77.94 -63.40 15.20
N ASN A 47 -78.43 -64.13 16.22
CA ASN A 47 -77.81 -64.28 17.53
C ASN A 47 -77.15 -65.65 17.74
N THR A 48 -76.98 -66.47 16.69
CA THR A 48 -76.17 -67.69 16.80
C THR A 48 -74.69 -67.33 16.91
N LEU A 49 -73.90 -68.19 17.57
CA LEU A 49 -72.45 -67.97 17.70
C LEU A 49 -71.78 -67.88 16.32
N GLU A 50 -72.26 -68.65 15.34
CA GLU A 50 -71.79 -68.62 13.96
C GLU A 50 -72.13 -67.30 13.27
N ALA A 51 -73.35 -66.79 13.42
CA ALA A 51 -73.74 -65.48 12.87
C ALA A 51 -72.95 -64.33 13.50
N GLN A 52 -72.68 -64.39 14.81
CA GLN A 52 -71.85 -63.40 15.50
C GLN A 52 -70.38 -63.45 15.06
N ARG A 53 -69.80 -64.65 14.89
CA ARG A 53 -68.45 -64.83 14.33
C ARG A 53 -68.37 -64.34 12.89
N ALA A 54 -69.36 -64.66 12.06
CA ALA A 54 -69.45 -64.18 10.68
C ALA A 54 -69.56 -62.65 10.63
N ARG A 55 -70.36 -62.04 11.50
CA ARG A 55 -70.46 -60.57 11.61
C ARG A 55 -69.15 -59.92 12.07
N LYS A 56 -68.47 -60.49 13.06
CA LYS A 56 -67.15 -60.00 13.51
C LYS A 56 -66.09 -60.13 12.41
N LEU A 57 -66.10 -61.23 11.66
CA LEU A 57 -65.20 -61.44 10.54
C LEU A 57 -65.49 -60.46 9.40
N ARG A 58 -66.76 -60.26 9.02
CA ARG A 58 -67.17 -59.24 8.04
C ARG A 58 -66.76 -57.84 8.48
N ALA A 59 -67.06 -57.44 9.71
CA ALA A 59 -66.64 -56.13 10.22
C ALA A 59 -65.10 -55.96 10.25
N HIS A 60 -64.36 -57.04 10.51
CA HIS A 60 -62.90 -57.01 10.43
C HIS A 60 -62.42 -56.87 8.98
N GLN A 61 -63.03 -57.60 8.04
CA GLN A 61 -62.76 -57.47 6.60
C GLN A 61 -63.11 -56.08 6.08
N ASP A 62 -64.27 -55.54 6.46
CA ASP A 62 -64.71 -54.19 6.10
C ASP A 62 -63.73 -53.13 6.65
N ARG A 63 -63.26 -53.30 7.90
CA ARG A 63 -62.24 -52.42 8.49
C ARG A 63 -60.90 -52.50 7.75
N LEU A 64 -60.44 -53.71 7.41
CA LEU A 64 -59.21 -53.87 6.62
C LEU A 64 -59.37 -53.29 5.21
N ALA A 65 -60.50 -53.51 4.55
CA ALA A 65 -60.80 -52.96 3.24
C ALA A 65 -60.85 -51.42 3.27
N ALA A 66 -61.43 -50.83 4.32
CA ALA A 66 -61.42 -49.38 4.53
C ALA A 66 -60.00 -48.85 4.72
N GLN A 67 -59.19 -49.50 5.56
CA GLN A 67 -57.78 -49.12 5.77
C GLN A 67 -56.93 -49.26 4.50
N GLU A 68 -57.14 -50.30 3.69
CA GLU A 68 -56.47 -50.46 2.40
C GLU A 68 -56.93 -49.40 1.39
N ALA A 69 -58.21 -49.03 1.39
CA ALA A 69 -58.73 -47.95 0.55
C ALA A 69 -58.13 -46.59 0.93
N GLU A 70 -57.98 -46.30 2.22
CA GLU A 70 -57.31 -45.09 2.72
C GLU A 70 -55.85 -45.04 2.29
N ARG A 71 -55.09 -46.14 2.46
CA ARG A 71 -53.70 -46.22 1.99
C ARG A 71 -53.57 -46.03 0.48
N LYS A 72 -54.45 -46.66 -0.31
CA LYS A 72 -54.47 -46.46 -1.77
C LYS A 72 -54.73 -45.00 -2.14
N ALA A 73 -55.65 -44.34 -1.45
CA ALA A 73 -55.93 -42.92 -1.68
C ALA A 73 -54.74 -42.02 -1.29
N GLU A 74 -53.99 -42.37 -0.24
CA GLU A 74 -52.74 -41.68 0.12
C GLU A 74 -51.64 -41.93 -0.92
N ASP A 75 -51.44 -43.17 -1.37
CA ASP A 75 -50.49 -43.53 -2.42
C ASP A 75 -50.79 -42.80 -3.73
N GLU A 76 -52.06 -42.66 -4.11
CA GLU A 76 -52.50 -41.90 -5.28
C GLU A 76 -52.19 -40.39 -5.15
N ARG A 77 -52.43 -39.79 -3.98
CA ARG A 77 -52.10 -38.38 -3.71
C ARG A 77 -50.58 -38.15 -3.74
N ASP A 78 -49.81 -39.02 -3.11
CA ASP A 78 -48.36 -38.95 -3.09
C ASP A 78 -47.76 -39.16 -4.49
N ALA A 79 -48.34 -40.07 -5.27
CA ALA A 79 -47.95 -40.27 -6.66
C ALA A 79 -48.23 -39.01 -7.51
N ALA A 80 -49.39 -38.38 -7.32
CA ALA A 80 -49.73 -37.13 -7.99
C ALA A 80 -48.78 -36.00 -7.60
N LEU A 81 -48.47 -35.82 -6.32
CA LEU A 81 -47.51 -34.82 -5.84
C LEU A 81 -46.11 -35.07 -6.39
N LYS A 82 -45.63 -36.31 -6.38
CA LYS A 82 -44.32 -36.67 -6.96
C LYS A 82 -44.28 -36.43 -8.47
N ALA A 83 -45.37 -36.72 -9.18
CA ALA A 83 -45.48 -36.46 -10.61
C ALA A 83 -45.44 -34.96 -10.91
N GLU A 84 -46.16 -34.14 -10.14
CA GLU A 84 -46.13 -32.68 -10.24
C GLU A 84 -44.74 -32.12 -9.91
N MET A 85 -44.11 -32.56 -8.82
CA MET A 85 -42.74 -32.15 -8.47
C MET A 85 -41.76 -32.51 -9.59
N ARG A 86 -41.87 -33.72 -10.14
CA ARG A 86 -41.06 -34.15 -11.28
C ARG A 86 -41.33 -33.29 -12.50
N ARG A 87 -42.58 -32.95 -12.80
CA ARG A 87 -42.95 -32.07 -13.91
C ARG A 87 -42.29 -30.71 -13.74
N VAL A 88 -42.41 -30.08 -12.58
CA VAL A 88 -41.80 -28.77 -12.28
C VAL A 88 -40.27 -28.83 -12.37
N GLN A 89 -39.64 -29.91 -11.89
CA GLN A 89 -38.20 -30.09 -12.02
C GLN A 89 -37.75 -30.20 -13.49
N ILE A 90 -38.50 -30.95 -14.30
CA ILE A 90 -38.24 -31.08 -15.74
C ILE A 90 -38.47 -29.75 -16.45
N GLU A 91 -39.56 -29.04 -16.16
CA GLU A 91 -39.84 -27.71 -16.73
C GLU A 91 -38.74 -26.70 -16.36
N SER A 92 -38.30 -26.69 -15.11
CA SER A 92 -37.20 -25.85 -14.64
C SER A 92 -35.89 -26.19 -15.35
N ALA A 93 -35.56 -27.47 -15.48
CA ALA A 93 -34.37 -27.92 -16.20
C ALA A 93 -34.43 -27.56 -17.70
N ASN A 94 -35.57 -27.78 -18.34
CA ASN A 94 -35.79 -27.39 -19.75
C ASN A 94 -35.65 -25.89 -19.94
N LYS A 95 -36.17 -25.08 -19.00
CA LYS A 95 -35.99 -23.64 -19.01
C LYS A 95 -34.51 -23.25 -18.89
N MET A 96 -33.76 -23.86 -17.95
CA MET A 96 -32.32 -23.60 -17.81
C MET A 96 -31.54 -23.94 -19.08
N LEU A 97 -31.82 -25.11 -19.69
CA LEU A 97 -31.19 -25.51 -20.95
C LEU A 97 -31.50 -24.53 -22.08
N TYR A 98 -32.74 -24.04 -22.14
CA TYR A 98 -33.17 -23.07 -23.13
C TYR A 98 -32.51 -21.70 -22.93
N ASP A 99 -32.49 -21.19 -21.70
CA ASP A 99 -31.82 -19.94 -21.32
C ASP A 99 -30.30 -20.03 -21.58
N ASP A 100 -29.73 -21.24 -21.51
CA ASP A 100 -28.33 -21.51 -21.82
C ASP A 100 -27.97 -21.51 -23.31
N THR A 101 -28.97 -21.52 -24.21
CA THR A 101 -28.71 -21.43 -25.66
C THR A 101 -28.11 -20.07 -26.03
N ASP A 102 -27.20 -20.04 -27.00
CA ASP A 102 -26.52 -18.80 -27.41
C ASP A 102 -27.48 -17.71 -27.91
N LYS A 103 -28.59 -18.12 -28.55
CA LYS A 103 -29.65 -17.22 -29.02
C LYS A 103 -30.39 -16.58 -27.84
N ALA A 104 -30.77 -17.37 -26.83
CA ALA A 104 -31.40 -16.88 -25.62
C ALA A 104 -30.44 -15.96 -24.85
N LYS A 105 -29.18 -16.35 -24.63
CA LYS A 105 -28.17 -15.52 -23.94
C LYS A 105 -27.96 -14.17 -24.61
N SER A 106 -27.84 -14.18 -25.94
CA SER A 106 -27.68 -12.95 -26.73
C SER A 106 -28.93 -12.05 -26.63
N PHE A 107 -30.13 -12.64 -26.60
CA PHE A 107 -31.38 -11.91 -26.39
C PHE A 107 -31.50 -11.36 -24.96
N HIS A 108 -31.16 -12.15 -23.94
CA HIS A 108 -31.09 -11.72 -22.54
C HIS A 108 -30.12 -10.56 -22.33
N SER A 109 -28.99 -10.54 -23.03
CA SER A 109 -28.08 -9.39 -23.04
C SER A 109 -28.75 -8.11 -23.56
N LYS A 110 -29.66 -8.22 -24.53
CA LYS A 110 -30.46 -7.07 -25.02
C LYS A 110 -31.59 -6.70 -24.07
N LEU A 111 -32.21 -7.66 -23.38
CA LEU A 111 -33.17 -7.39 -22.31
C LEU A 111 -32.51 -6.59 -21.18
N LEU A 112 -31.32 -7.01 -20.76
CA LEU A 112 -30.52 -6.29 -19.76
C LEU A 112 -30.14 -4.89 -20.26
N LEU A 113 -29.79 -4.73 -21.54
CA LEU A 113 -29.49 -3.41 -22.10
C LEU A 113 -30.69 -2.47 -22.03
N SER A 114 -31.91 -2.96 -22.29
CA SER A 114 -33.14 -2.18 -22.13
C SER A 114 -33.32 -1.71 -20.67
N ASP A 115 -33.06 -2.58 -19.70
CA ASP A 115 -33.11 -2.23 -18.27
C ASP A 115 -32.06 -1.17 -17.91
N VAL A 116 -30.81 -1.35 -18.37
CA VAL A 116 -29.72 -0.39 -18.15
C VAL A 116 -30.04 0.97 -18.76
N MET A 117 -30.68 1.02 -19.93
CA MET A 117 -31.11 2.28 -20.54
C MET A 117 -32.14 3.01 -19.68
N LYS A 118 -33.14 2.30 -19.15
CA LYS A 118 -34.14 2.88 -18.22
C LYS A 118 -33.49 3.38 -16.92
N GLU A 119 -32.59 2.60 -16.34
CA GLU A 119 -31.84 3.02 -15.15
C GLU A 119 -30.95 4.23 -15.43
N ARG A 120 -30.38 4.31 -16.64
CA ARG A 120 -29.56 5.45 -17.05
C ARG A 120 -30.39 6.73 -17.17
N GLU A 121 -31.59 6.65 -17.72
CA GLU A 121 -32.53 7.78 -17.75
C GLU A 121 -32.86 8.25 -16.33
N ALA A 122 -33.18 7.32 -15.42
CA ALA A 122 -33.43 7.64 -14.01
C ALA A 122 -32.21 8.31 -13.33
N GLN A 123 -30.99 7.85 -13.63
CA GLN A 123 -29.76 8.48 -13.13
C GLN A 123 -29.55 9.89 -13.67
N ILE A 124 -29.84 10.12 -14.96
CA ILE A 124 -29.74 11.44 -15.59
C ILE A 124 -30.72 12.41 -14.90
N ASP A 125 -31.97 11.98 -14.73
CA ASP A 125 -32.99 12.76 -14.01
C ASP A 125 -32.57 13.08 -12.57
N TYR A 126 -32.02 12.09 -11.87
CA TYR A 126 -31.50 12.27 -10.51
C TYR A 126 -30.35 13.29 -10.47
N LYS A 127 -29.42 13.22 -11.44
CA LYS A 127 -28.31 14.17 -11.55
C LYS A 127 -28.81 15.59 -11.81
N HIS A 128 -29.82 15.76 -12.67
CA HIS A 128 -30.45 17.07 -12.90
C HIS A 128 -31.08 17.63 -11.63
N LYS A 129 -31.78 16.79 -10.84
CA LYS A 129 -32.33 17.19 -9.53
C LYS A 129 -31.25 17.64 -8.55
N ILE A 130 -30.14 16.89 -8.44
CA ILE A 130 -29.00 17.28 -7.60
C ILE A 130 -28.41 18.61 -8.07
N ALA A 131 -28.21 18.78 -9.37
CA ALA A 131 -27.64 20.01 -9.91
C ALA A 131 -28.50 21.23 -9.56
N ALA A 132 -29.83 21.11 -9.69
CA ALA A 132 -30.76 22.17 -9.28
C ALA A 132 -30.69 22.47 -7.77
N LEU A 133 -30.60 21.43 -6.92
CA LEU A 133 -30.44 21.62 -5.47
C LEU A 133 -29.11 22.29 -5.10
N ASN A 134 -28.02 21.95 -5.78
CA ASN A 134 -26.72 22.57 -5.56
C ASN A 134 -26.72 24.03 -6.00
N GLN A 135 -27.30 24.36 -7.15
CA GLN A 135 -27.49 25.75 -7.59
C GLN A 135 -28.25 26.56 -6.53
N TYR A 136 -29.35 26.02 -6.00
CA TYR A 136 -30.11 26.66 -4.94
C TYR A 136 -29.29 26.86 -3.65
N ARG A 137 -28.48 25.86 -3.27
CA ARG A 137 -27.57 25.95 -2.11
C ARG A 137 -26.51 27.03 -2.31
N ASP A 138 -25.93 27.11 -3.50
CA ASP A 138 -24.91 28.09 -3.85
C ASP A 138 -25.51 29.51 -3.83
N GLU A 139 -26.72 29.70 -4.34
CA GLU A 139 -27.44 30.98 -4.25
C GLU A 139 -27.67 31.41 -2.80
N ILE A 140 -28.05 30.50 -1.92
CA ILE A 140 -28.20 30.80 -0.48
C ILE A 140 -26.85 31.19 0.13
N PHE A 141 -25.77 30.46 -0.20
CA PHE A 141 -24.44 30.74 0.30
C PHE A 141 -23.93 32.12 -0.17
N LEU A 142 -24.11 32.45 -1.44
CA LEU A 142 -23.75 33.76 -2.00
C LEU A 142 -24.53 34.88 -1.33
N LYS A 143 -25.85 34.71 -1.11
CA LYS A 143 -26.65 35.70 -0.36
C LYS A 143 -26.11 35.92 1.04
N LYS A 144 -25.75 34.84 1.76
CA LYS A 144 -25.15 34.93 3.10
C LYS A 144 -23.79 35.63 3.07
N MET A 145 -22.94 35.31 2.09
CA MET A 145 -21.64 36.00 1.92
C MET A 145 -21.82 37.50 1.64
N HIS A 146 -22.77 37.88 0.80
CA HIS A 146 -23.06 39.29 0.53
C HIS A 146 -23.54 40.04 1.77
N VAL A 147 -24.37 39.42 2.61
CA VAL A 147 -24.80 40.03 3.89
C VAL A 147 -23.59 40.22 4.80
N ASN A 148 -22.76 39.18 4.98
CA ASN A 148 -21.58 39.26 5.83
C ASN A 148 -20.59 40.33 5.34
N LEU A 149 -20.36 40.43 4.03
CA LEU A 149 -19.46 41.43 3.46
C LEU A 149 -19.98 42.84 3.71
N LYS A 150 -21.28 43.08 3.54
CA LYS A 150 -21.91 44.37 3.88
C LYS A 150 -21.76 44.70 5.35
N GLU A 151 -21.94 43.74 6.25
CA GLU A 151 -21.74 43.96 7.69
C GLU A 151 -20.29 44.33 8.04
N GLU A 152 -19.31 43.69 7.41
CA GLU A 152 -17.90 44.03 7.62
C GLU A 152 -17.52 45.39 7.02
N GLU A 153 -18.03 45.73 5.83
CA GLU A 153 -17.86 47.07 5.24
C GLU A 153 -18.43 48.17 6.15
N GLU A 154 -19.63 47.96 6.74
CA GLU A 154 -20.22 48.91 7.68
C GLU A 154 -19.39 49.02 8.97
N LYS A 155 -18.88 47.90 9.51
CA LYS A 155 -17.96 47.94 10.67
C LYS A 155 -16.67 48.69 10.35
N GLU A 156 -16.10 48.52 9.16
CA GLU A 156 -14.89 49.21 8.73
C GLU A 156 -15.15 50.72 8.58
N LYS A 157 -16.26 51.11 7.95
CA LYS A 157 -16.68 52.52 7.87
C LYS A 157 -16.80 53.14 9.26
N LEU A 158 -17.48 52.48 10.19
CA LEU A 158 -17.62 52.96 11.57
C LEU A 158 -16.26 53.12 12.28
N LYS A 159 -15.32 52.19 12.07
CA LYS A 159 -13.95 52.31 12.61
C LYS A 159 -13.20 53.49 12.00
N LEU A 160 -13.27 53.67 10.68
CA LEU A 160 -12.65 54.79 9.99
C LEU A 160 -13.21 56.13 10.45
N ASP A 161 -14.53 56.23 10.62
CA ASP A 161 -15.17 57.45 11.11
C ASP A 161 -14.81 57.72 12.58
N ALA A 162 -14.71 56.68 13.42
CA ALA A 162 -14.20 56.83 14.79
C ALA A 162 -12.74 57.32 14.84
N ILE A 163 -11.88 56.84 13.93
CA ILE A 163 -10.49 57.32 13.80
C ILE A 163 -10.48 58.79 13.36
N LYS A 164 -11.28 59.16 12.35
CA LYS A 164 -11.39 60.55 11.89
C LYS A 164 -11.86 61.48 13.02
N GLN A 165 -12.88 61.07 13.79
CA GLN A 165 -13.38 61.85 14.92
C GLN A 165 -12.31 62.03 16.00
N LYS A 166 -11.55 60.98 16.34
CA LYS A 166 -10.42 61.08 17.26
C LYS A 166 -9.32 62.02 16.75
N ALA A 167 -8.99 61.97 15.46
CA ALA A 167 -8.00 62.84 14.86
C ALA A 167 -8.45 64.32 14.87
N LEU A 168 -9.73 64.59 14.60
CA LEU A 168 -10.31 65.93 14.71
C LEU A 168 -10.25 66.45 16.16
N ALA A 169 -10.67 65.63 17.13
CA ALA A 169 -10.58 66.00 18.54
C ALA A 169 -9.13 66.27 18.98
N GLN A 170 -8.17 65.45 18.56
CA GLN A 170 -6.75 65.66 18.84
C GLN A 170 -6.24 66.97 18.22
N ARG A 171 -6.63 67.27 16.97
CA ARG A 171 -6.29 68.53 16.31
C ARG A 171 -6.78 69.72 17.12
N ASP A 172 -8.03 69.68 17.59
CA ASP A 172 -8.62 70.80 18.32
C ASP A 172 -7.92 71.03 19.67
N VAL A 173 -7.53 69.95 20.38
CA VAL A 173 -6.71 70.04 21.60
C VAL A 173 -5.31 70.60 21.31
N GLN A 174 -4.68 70.22 20.19
CA GLN A 174 -3.38 70.77 19.81
C GLN A 174 -3.47 72.27 19.49
N LEU A 175 -4.56 72.70 18.82
CA LEU A 175 -4.80 74.11 18.55
C LEU A 175 -4.98 74.90 19.85
N SER A 176 -5.75 74.40 20.82
CA SER A 176 -5.92 75.07 22.11
C SER A 176 -4.60 75.16 22.89
N GLN A 177 -3.76 74.12 22.87
CA GLN A 177 -2.42 74.14 23.48
C GLN A 177 -1.50 75.19 22.85
N LEU A 178 -1.56 75.39 21.54
CA LEU A 178 -0.79 76.42 20.85
C LEU A 178 -1.28 77.83 21.21
N GLU A 179 -2.59 78.01 21.41
CA GLU A 179 -3.15 79.26 21.91
C GLU A 179 -2.69 79.55 23.34
N ASP A 180 -2.75 78.56 24.24
CA ASP A 180 -2.24 78.68 25.60
C ASP A 180 -0.75 79.02 25.63
N LEU A 181 0.06 78.41 24.75
CA LEU A 181 1.48 78.71 24.62
C LEU A 181 1.71 80.17 24.20
N LYS A 182 0.93 80.67 23.23
CA LYS A 182 1.00 82.09 22.81
C LYS A 182 0.66 83.01 23.97
N CYS A 183 -0.37 82.70 24.75
CA CYS A 183 -0.73 83.47 25.94
C CYS A 183 0.40 83.49 26.97
N ARG A 184 1.07 82.35 27.22
CA ARG A 184 2.24 82.29 28.12
C ARG A 184 3.41 83.13 27.60
N ILE A 185 3.75 83.03 26.30
CA ILE A 185 4.83 83.83 25.71
C ILE A 185 4.54 85.33 25.83
N LEU A 186 3.29 85.75 25.64
CA LEU A 186 2.89 87.14 25.82
C LEU A 186 3.00 87.57 27.30
N ALA A 187 2.60 86.72 28.24
CA ALA A 187 2.75 86.98 29.67
C ALA A 187 4.23 87.08 30.08
N ASP A 188 5.08 86.16 29.62
CA ASP A 188 6.53 86.18 29.87
C ASP A 188 7.18 87.43 29.29
N ARG A 189 6.75 87.89 28.09
CA ARG A 189 7.24 89.15 27.50
C ARG A 189 6.88 90.35 28.38
N GLU A 190 5.67 90.37 28.94
CA GLU A 190 5.25 91.45 29.83
C GLU A 190 6.01 91.40 31.17
N GLN A 191 6.25 90.21 31.72
CA GLN A 191 7.10 90.05 32.91
C GLN A 191 8.53 90.51 32.65
N ASN A 192 9.16 90.10 31.54
CA ASN A 192 10.49 90.55 31.14
C ASN A 192 10.55 92.09 30.96
N ARG A 193 9.47 92.71 30.47
CA ARG A 193 9.37 94.17 30.35
C ARG A 193 9.38 94.83 31.73
N LEU A 194 8.62 94.29 32.69
CA LEU A 194 8.60 94.77 34.07
C LEU A 194 9.94 94.58 34.76
N GLU A 195 10.56 93.41 34.62
CA GLU A 195 11.90 93.13 35.15
C GLU A 195 12.95 94.07 34.56
N GLY A 196 12.92 94.33 33.25
CA GLY A 196 13.81 95.28 32.59
C GLY A 196 13.67 96.72 33.14
N LEU A 197 12.45 97.14 33.50
CA LEU A 197 12.23 98.43 34.16
C LEU A 197 12.82 98.46 35.57
N MET A 198 12.65 97.38 36.33
CA MET A 198 13.20 97.24 37.68
C MET A 198 14.74 97.23 37.68
N ILE A 199 15.36 96.53 36.72
CA ILE A 199 16.82 96.52 36.53
C ILE A 199 17.33 97.92 36.18
N ARG A 200 16.63 98.65 35.31
CA ARG A 200 17.00 100.02 34.95
C ARG A 200 16.97 100.97 36.16
N GLN A 201 15.98 100.82 37.04
CA GLN A 201 15.91 101.58 38.30
C GLN A 201 17.08 101.22 39.23
N LYS A 202 17.35 99.93 39.45
CA LYS A 202 18.50 99.47 40.25
C LYS A 202 19.84 99.94 39.70
N ALA A 203 20.04 99.92 38.38
CA ALA A 203 21.28 100.38 37.75
C ALA A 203 21.52 101.89 37.97
N ILE A 204 20.46 102.70 38.02
CA ILE A 204 20.57 104.14 38.34
C ILE A 204 20.99 104.33 39.82
N GLU A 205 20.42 103.55 40.73
CA GLU A 205 20.77 103.57 42.15
C GLU A 205 22.21 103.09 42.39
N GLU A 206 22.63 101.99 41.76
CA GLU A 206 23.98 101.44 41.86
C GLU A 206 25.03 102.38 41.25
N ALA A 207 24.74 103.04 40.13
CA ALA A 207 25.64 104.04 39.55
C ALA A 207 25.84 105.25 40.46
N ALA A 208 24.80 105.65 41.22
CA ALA A 208 24.92 106.71 42.22
C ALA A 208 25.76 106.27 43.44
N GLU A 209 25.64 105.01 43.86
CA GLU A 209 26.49 104.44 44.92
C GLU A 209 27.95 104.28 44.49
N LEU A 210 28.20 103.82 43.25
CA LEU A 210 29.55 103.63 42.71
C LEU A 210 30.31 104.95 42.63
N LYS A 211 29.66 106.06 42.24
CA LYS A 211 30.28 107.40 42.26
C LYS A 211 30.71 107.82 43.68
N ARG A 212 29.88 107.55 44.69
CA ARG A 212 30.22 107.82 46.10
C ARG A 212 31.40 106.95 46.58
N LYS A 213 31.47 105.70 46.11
CA LYS A 213 32.57 104.78 46.44
C LYS A 213 33.88 105.19 45.75
N GLU A 214 33.85 105.58 44.47
CA GLU A 214 35.01 106.09 43.72
C GLU A 214 35.63 107.33 44.36
N GLU A 215 34.83 108.28 44.83
CA GLU A 215 35.31 109.47 45.54
C GLU A 215 36.05 109.09 46.83
N SER A 216 35.56 108.09 47.57
CA SER A 216 36.22 107.61 48.80
C SER A 216 37.50 106.80 48.54
N VAL A 217 37.57 106.06 47.42
CA VAL A 217 38.78 105.35 47.00
C VAL A 217 39.85 106.33 46.50
N ARG A 218 39.46 107.41 45.81
CA ARG A 218 40.38 108.45 45.33
C ARG A 218 41.06 109.21 46.47
N GLU A 219 40.35 109.44 47.56
CA GLU A 219 40.88 109.99 48.83
C GLU A 219 41.90 109.04 49.49
N ARG A 220 41.61 107.72 49.55
CA ARG A 220 42.53 106.71 50.10
C ARG A 220 43.77 106.50 49.25
N ALA A 221 43.66 106.56 47.92
CA ALA A 221 44.77 106.42 47.00
C ALA A 221 45.80 107.56 47.11
N LYS A 222 45.38 108.79 47.45
CA LYS A 222 46.30 109.91 47.73
C LYS A 222 47.13 109.68 48.99
N ARG A 223 46.55 109.05 50.04
CA ARG A 223 47.27 108.70 51.28
C ARG A 223 48.23 107.53 51.05
N ALA A 224 47.81 106.49 50.33
CA ALA A 224 48.65 105.33 50.02
C ALA A 224 49.86 105.67 49.11
N ASN A 225 49.70 106.59 48.14
CA ASN A 225 50.80 107.05 47.28
C ASN A 225 51.89 107.84 48.03
N PHE A 226 51.53 108.51 49.13
CA PHE A 226 52.50 109.20 49.98
C PHE A 226 53.34 108.20 50.80
N GLU A 227 52.71 107.10 51.25
CA GLU A 227 53.36 106.02 51.99
C GLU A 227 54.26 105.14 51.08
N THR A 228 53.87 104.92 49.81
CA THR A 228 54.68 104.16 48.84
C THR A 228 55.90 104.91 48.33
N LYS A 229 55.93 106.26 48.35
CA LYS A 229 57.16 107.03 48.07
C LYS A 229 58.23 106.80 49.14
N LYS A 230 57.85 106.74 50.42
CA LYS A 230 58.77 106.39 51.53
C LYS A 230 59.27 104.94 51.46
N ALA A 231 58.43 104.02 50.99
CA ALA A 231 58.81 102.61 50.85
C ALA A 231 59.75 102.35 49.64
N ASN A 232 59.65 103.13 48.56
CA ASN A 232 60.52 102.99 47.38
C ASN A 232 61.95 103.49 47.59
N GLU A 233 62.19 104.43 48.51
CA GLU A 233 63.56 104.84 48.91
C GLU A 233 64.30 103.71 49.65
N ILE A 234 63.56 102.84 50.36
CA ILE A 234 64.11 101.67 51.07
C ILE A 234 64.38 100.50 50.11
N LEU A 235 63.66 100.40 48.99
CA LEU A 235 63.84 99.32 48.00
C LEU A 235 65.01 99.58 47.02
N GLN A 236 65.47 100.83 46.87
CA GLN A 236 66.62 101.15 46.03
C GLN A 236 67.97 100.77 46.65
N SER A 237 68.08 100.66 47.98
CA SER A 237 69.30 100.18 48.65
C SER A 237 69.49 98.66 48.53
N PHE A 238 68.41 97.88 48.41
CA PHE A 238 68.47 96.42 48.21
C PHE A 238 68.84 96.01 46.77
N LYS A 239 68.45 96.81 45.76
CA LYS A 239 68.71 96.51 44.33
C LYS A 239 70.16 96.66 43.88
N GLN A 240 71.05 97.24 44.71
CA GLN A 240 72.48 97.27 44.41
C GLN A 240 73.20 95.95 44.78
N LEU A 241 72.58 95.07 45.58
CA LEU A 241 73.20 93.82 46.04
C LEU A 241 73.02 92.65 45.05
N ASP A 242 71.90 92.59 44.32
CA ASP A 242 71.60 91.46 43.42
C ASP A 242 72.18 91.60 42.00
N LYS A 243 72.57 92.81 41.58
CA LYS A 243 73.10 93.06 40.24
C LYS A 243 74.53 92.54 40.03
N GLN A 244 75.19 92.05 41.08
CA GLN A 244 76.49 91.36 40.99
C GLN A 244 76.37 89.84 40.80
N ARG A 245 75.19 89.22 40.99
CA ARG A 245 75.04 87.75 40.84
C ARG A 245 74.63 87.28 39.44
N GLU A 246 74.07 88.15 38.62
CA GLU A 246 73.54 87.76 37.29
C GLU A 246 74.55 87.87 36.15
N ARG A 247 75.72 88.52 36.34
CA ARG A 247 76.76 88.63 35.29
C ARG A 247 77.66 87.37 35.17
N ASP A 248 77.59 86.44 36.12
CA ASP A 248 78.46 85.25 36.15
C ASP A 248 77.86 83.98 35.52
N VAL A 249 76.55 83.99 35.19
CA VAL A 249 75.85 82.78 34.71
C VAL A 249 75.74 82.72 33.18
N GLU A 250 75.68 83.87 32.49
CA GLU A 250 75.46 83.90 31.04
C GLU A 250 76.73 83.63 30.18
N ALA A 251 77.93 83.80 30.73
CA ALA A 251 79.18 83.45 30.02
C ALA A 251 79.56 81.95 30.12
N GLN A 252 78.85 81.14 30.93
CA GLN A 252 79.17 79.72 31.17
C GLN A 252 78.37 78.75 30.28
N ILE A 253 77.38 79.23 29.53
CA ILE A 253 76.49 78.38 28.73
C ILE A 253 77.04 78.11 27.32
N GLU A 254 77.84 79.04 26.75
CA GLU A 254 78.37 78.90 25.38
C GLU A 254 79.63 78.01 25.28
N ALA A 255 80.45 77.90 26.32
CA ALA A 255 81.61 77.00 26.34
C ALA A 255 81.27 75.52 26.68
N TYR A 256 80.08 75.26 27.24
CA TYR A 256 79.64 73.91 27.63
C TYR A 256 79.07 73.10 26.46
N ALA A 257 78.61 73.77 25.39
CA ALA A 257 78.08 73.12 24.20
C ALA A 257 79.17 72.44 23.35
N ALA A 258 80.36 73.05 23.23
CA ALA A 258 81.47 72.50 22.45
C ALA A 258 82.16 71.29 23.13
N LYS A 259 82.27 71.27 24.47
CA LYS A 259 82.83 70.13 25.23
C LYS A 259 81.88 68.93 25.34
N LYS A 260 80.56 69.13 25.17
CA LYS A 260 79.56 68.06 25.23
C LYS A 260 79.57 67.17 23.98
N ALA A 261 80.10 67.66 22.86
CA ALA A 261 80.26 66.91 21.61
C ALA A 261 81.44 65.90 21.67
N GLU A 262 82.59 66.26 22.24
CA GLU A 262 83.71 65.31 22.43
C GLU A 262 83.42 64.25 23.52
N LEU A 263 82.66 64.62 24.56
CA LEU A 263 82.29 63.69 25.65
C LEU A 263 81.19 62.69 25.25
N ALA A 264 80.50 62.92 24.12
CA ALA A 264 79.55 61.98 23.53
C ALA A 264 80.25 60.85 22.75
N GLU A 265 81.37 61.15 22.07
CA GLU A 265 82.21 60.16 21.37
C GLU A 265 82.92 59.21 22.35
N GLU A 266 83.43 59.71 23.48
CA GLU A 266 84.02 58.89 24.55
C GLU A 266 82.98 58.04 25.32
N ARG A 267 81.73 58.53 25.48
CA ARG A 267 80.62 57.73 26.05
C ARG A 267 80.16 56.65 25.09
N ARG A 268 80.12 56.92 23.78
CA ARG A 268 79.82 55.93 22.73
C ARG A 268 80.83 54.79 22.71
N ARG A 269 82.11 55.07 23.00
CA ARG A 269 83.17 54.06 23.08
C ARG A 269 83.12 53.20 24.37
N ARG A 270 82.73 53.79 25.52
CA ARG A 270 82.48 53.03 26.78
C ARG A 270 81.14 52.29 26.78
N GLU A 271 80.10 52.86 26.16
CA GLU A 271 78.81 52.18 25.94
C GLU A 271 78.94 51.09 24.89
N GLY A 272 79.75 51.29 23.84
CA GLY A 272 80.16 50.27 22.89
C GLY A 272 80.83 49.09 23.58
N ALA A 273 81.88 49.31 24.38
CA ALA A 273 82.52 48.21 25.13
C ALA A 273 81.60 47.51 26.16
N ARG A 274 80.64 48.24 26.76
CA ARG A 274 79.62 47.65 27.66
C ARG A 274 78.49 46.96 26.88
N ALA A 275 78.19 47.40 25.66
CA ALA A 275 77.27 46.77 24.73
C ALA A 275 77.90 45.51 24.15
N ASP A 276 79.15 45.54 23.69
CA ASP A 276 79.95 44.41 23.23
C ASP A 276 80.13 43.36 24.33
N ALA A 277 80.28 43.75 25.61
CA ALA A 277 80.30 42.79 26.72
C ALA A 277 78.92 42.19 27.03
N LYS A 278 77.82 42.94 26.83
CA LYS A 278 76.44 42.42 26.92
C LYS A 278 76.05 41.59 25.70
N GLU A 279 76.61 41.90 24.55
CA GLU A 279 76.42 41.23 23.27
C GLU A 279 77.25 39.97 23.23
N ALA A 280 78.48 39.94 23.76
CA ALA A 280 79.25 38.72 24.00
C ALA A 280 78.61 37.81 25.05
N ARG A 281 77.92 38.36 26.07
CA ARG A 281 77.09 37.55 27.00
C ARG A 281 75.84 36.98 26.30
N ARG A 282 75.20 37.75 25.42
CA ARG A 282 74.09 37.27 24.59
C ARG A 282 74.58 36.28 23.55
N GLN A 283 75.74 36.47 22.96
CA GLN A 283 76.35 35.60 21.97
C GLN A 283 76.81 34.30 22.62
N ALA A 284 77.39 34.32 23.83
CA ALA A 284 77.68 33.10 24.58
C ALA A 284 76.39 32.34 24.96
N MET A 285 75.29 33.05 25.26
CA MET A 285 73.97 32.42 25.45
C MET A 285 73.42 31.87 24.13
N VAL A 286 73.60 32.58 23.02
CA VAL A 286 73.25 32.12 21.66
C VAL A 286 74.08 30.89 21.29
N ASP A 287 75.38 30.86 21.55
CA ASP A 287 76.26 29.73 21.27
C ASP A 287 75.91 28.51 22.13
N ILE A 288 75.51 28.71 23.40
CA ILE A 288 74.99 27.63 24.25
C ILE A 288 73.63 27.15 23.74
N MET A 289 72.73 28.06 23.36
CA MET A 289 71.43 27.71 22.78
C MET A 289 71.57 27.05 21.40
N GLU A 290 72.55 27.44 20.59
CA GLU A 290 72.86 26.87 19.28
C GLU A 290 73.50 25.49 19.44
N ARG A 291 74.31 25.29 20.49
CA ARG A 291 74.83 23.96 20.86
C ARG A 291 73.73 23.03 21.39
N ILE A 292 72.80 23.54 22.19
CA ILE A 292 71.60 22.79 22.62
C ILE A 292 70.67 22.51 21.44
N TYR A 293 70.50 23.46 20.52
CA TYR A 293 69.69 23.30 19.32
C TYR A 293 70.32 22.33 18.32
N MET A 294 71.65 22.36 18.16
CA MET A 294 72.40 21.36 17.39
C MET A 294 72.36 19.98 18.05
N GLN A 295 72.42 19.89 19.38
CA GLN A 295 72.21 18.62 20.09
C GLN A 295 70.79 18.10 19.91
N PHE A 296 69.78 18.97 20.03
CA PHE A 296 68.37 18.61 19.80
C PHE A 296 68.10 18.24 18.34
N LYS A 297 68.73 18.92 17.39
CA LYS A 297 68.70 18.59 15.96
C LYS A 297 69.39 17.25 15.70
N ASN A 298 70.57 17.02 16.25
CA ASN A 298 71.30 15.75 16.11
C ASN A 298 70.56 14.59 16.80
N GLU A 299 69.88 14.82 17.93
CA GLU A 299 69.04 13.81 18.58
C GLU A 299 67.75 13.53 17.79
N ASN A 300 67.15 14.55 17.16
CA ASN A 300 66.04 14.37 16.23
C ASN A 300 66.47 13.67 14.95
N ASP A 301 67.60 14.05 14.35
CA ASP A 301 68.18 13.38 13.19
C ASP A 301 68.56 11.93 13.54
N ALA A 302 69.03 11.66 14.76
CA ALA A 302 69.29 10.30 15.26
C ALA A 302 68.02 9.52 15.63
N ARG A 303 66.90 10.18 15.97
CA ARG A 303 65.57 9.55 16.07
C ARG A 303 65.02 9.24 14.69
N LEU A 304 65.08 10.19 13.77
CA LEU A 304 64.66 10.04 12.38
C LEU A 304 65.45 8.91 11.71
N ALA A 305 66.78 8.85 11.90
CA ALA A 305 67.60 7.75 11.39
C ALA A 305 67.25 6.39 12.01
N ARG A 306 66.86 6.35 13.29
CA ARG A 306 66.36 5.12 13.93
C ARG A 306 64.99 4.70 13.42
N ASP A 307 64.10 5.65 13.16
CA ASP A 307 62.76 5.38 12.63
C ASP A 307 62.84 4.96 11.15
N ILE A 308 63.73 5.57 10.36
CA ILE A 308 64.05 5.14 8.99
C ILE A 308 64.61 3.71 9.02
N LYS A 309 65.60 3.44 9.87
CA LYS A 309 66.18 2.09 9.98
C LYS A 309 65.18 1.05 10.47
N ALA A 310 64.31 1.39 11.42
CA ALA A 310 63.25 0.50 11.89
C ALA A 310 62.17 0.25 10.81
N ALA A 311 61.91 1.23 9.94
CA ALA A 311 61.02 1.07 8.79
C ALA A 311 61.66 0.21 7.69
N GLU A 312 62.97 0.36 7.42
CA GLU A 312 63.75 -0.47 6.51
C GLU A 312 63.84 -1.92 7.02
N ASP A 313 64.21 -2.14 8.29
CA ASP A 313 64.30 -3.47 8.90
C ASP A 313 62.93 -4.18 8.89
N LYS A 314 61.82 -3.45 9.07
CA LYS A 314 60.47 -3.98 8.96
C LYS A 314 60.08 -4.32 7.51
N ALA A 315 60.44 -3.47 6.55
CA ALA A 315 60.21 -3.73 5.14
C ALA A 315 61.00 -4.95 4.65
N ASP A 316 62.24 -5.12 5.11
CA ASP A 316 63.10 -6.26 4.79
C ASP A 316 62.59 -7.55 5.43
N ALA A 317 62.10 -7.50 6.68
CA ALA A 317 61.47 -8.65 7.34
C ALA A 317 60.17 -9.09 6.62
N ASP A 318 59.31 -8.13 6.26
CA ASP A 318 58.08 -8.41 5.50
C ASP A 318 58.38 -8.95 4.08
N ALA A 319 59.45 -8.45 3.44
CA ALA A 319 59.90 -8.96 2.14
C ALA A 319 60.47 -10.37 2.23
N ALA A 320 61.25 -10.68 3.28
CA ALA A 320 61.81 -12.01 3.52
C ALA A 320 60.71 -13.05 3.81
N GLU A 321 59.71 -12.71 4.62
CA GLU A 321 58.59 -13.60 4.93
C GLU A 321 57.73 -13.88 3.68
N ARG A 322 57.43 -12.84 2.87
CA ARG A 322 56.75 -13.00 1.58
C ARG A 322 57.55 -13.81 0.57
N ALA A 323 58.87 -13.82 0.67
CA ALA A 323 59.73 -14.64 -0.19
C ALA A 323 59.79 -16.09 0.28
N ARG A 324 59.69 -16.36 1.60
CA ARG A 324 59.61 -17.72 2.16
C ARG A 324 58.30 -18.39 1.77
N ILE A 325 57.17 -17.73 2.02
CA ILE A 325 55.83 -18.24 1.68
C ILE A 325 55.76 -18.58 0.18
N ARG A 326 56.25 -17.70 -0.69
CA ARG A 326 56.29 -17.96 -2.14
C ARG A 326 57.13 -19.17 -2.53
N ARG A 327 58.24 -19.45 -1.83
CA ARG A 327 59.06 -20.65 -2.11
C ARG A 327 58.33 -21.93 -1.71
N GLU A 328 57.71 -21.94 -0.53
CA GLU A 328 56.94 -23.09 -0.03
C GLU A 328 55.74 -23.40 -0.94
N GLU A 329 55.03 -22.37 -1.40
CA GLU A 329 53.97 -22.49 -2.40
C GLU A 329 54.48 -23.08 -3.72
N TRP A 330 55.65 -22.64 -4.19
CA TRP A 330 56.24 -23.13 -5.44
C TRP A 330 56.61 -24.61 -5.37
N GLU A 331 57.22 -25.04 -4.27
CA GLU A 331 57.55 -26.45 -4.05
C GLU A 331 56.31 -27.34 -3.93
N SER A 332 55.24 -26.84 -3.29
CA SER A 332 53.96 -27.55 -3.19
C SER A 332 53.30 -27.71 -4.58
N ILE A 333 53.35 -26.65 -5.40
CA ILE A 333 52.84 -26.68 -6.78
C ILE A 333 53.63 -27.68 -7.64
N ASP A 334 54.96 -27.72 -7.53
CA ASP A 334 55.78 -28.62 -8.35
C ASP A 334 55.57 -30.10 -7.98
N ARG A 335 55.54 -30.43 -6.68
CA ARG A 335 55.19 -31.79 -6.22
C ARG A 335 53.79 -32.21 -6.68
N SER A 336 52.83 -31.29 -6.63
CA SER A 336 51.47 -31.54 -7.13
C SER A 336 51.45 -31.82 -8.63
N ARG A 337 52.22 -31.06 -9.43
CA ARG A 337 52.33 -31.27 -10.89
C ARG A 337 53.00 -32.59 -11.25
N GLN A 338 54.06 -32.98 -10.55
CA GLN A 338 54.74 -34.27 -10.78
C GLN A 338 53.80 -35.45 -10.50
N ASN A 339 53.06 -35.40 -9.39
CA ASN A 339 52.06 -36.42 -9.06
C ASN A 339 50.91 -36.47 -10.08
N GLN A 340 50.47 -35.31 -10.60
CA GLN A 340 49.46 -35.26 -11.66
C GLN A 340 49.95 -35.89 -12.97
N LEU A 341 51.21 -35.66 -13.36
CA LEU A 341 51.79 -36.26 -14.56
C LEU A 341 51.91 -37.78 -14.45
N GLN A 342 52.32 -38.29 -13.28
CA GLN A 342 52.43 -39.72 -13.06
C GLN A 342 51.06 -40.42 -13.09
N ARG A 343 50.07 -39.86 -12.38
CA ARG A 343 48.68 -40.35 -12.44
C ARG A 343 48.12 -40.33 -13.85
N LYS A 344 48.46 -39.30 -14.65
CA LYS A 344 48.05 -39.24 -16.07
C LYS A 344 48.67 -40.36 -16.90
N LYS A 345 49.95 -40.71 -16.69
CA LYS A 345 50.60 -41.79 -17.43
C LYS A 345 50.02 -43.16 -17.09
N GLU A 346 49.88 -43.47 -15.81
CA GLU A 346 49.29 -44.73 -15.34
C GLU A 346 47.85 -44.88 -15.88
N ALA A 347 47.05 -43.82 -15.80
CA ALA A 347 45.72 -43.80 -16.39
C ALA A 347 45.72 -44.07 -17.91
N THR A 348 46.68 -43.53 -18.67
CA THR A 348 46.74 -43.77 -20.12
C THR A 348 47.14 -45.20 -20.50
N GLU A 349 47.92 -45.89 -19.66
CA GLU A 349 48.31 -47.28 -19.93
C GLU A 349 47.20 -48.26 -19.58
N GLU A 350 46.53 -48.04 -18.45
CA GLU A 350 45.34 -48.78 -18.05
C GLU A 350 44.24 -48.64 -19.11
N GLN A 351 44.01 -47.41 -19.60
CA GLN A 351 43.07 -47.14 -20.71
C GLN A 351 43.37 -47.97 -21.96
N LYS A 352 44.63 -48.08 -22.38
CA LYS A 352 44.99 -48.85 -23.59
C LYS A 352 44.80 -50.35 -23.42
N ALA A 353 45.03 -50.88 -22.21
CA ALA A 353 44.81 -52.28 -21.92
C ALA A 353 43.31 -52.62 -21.93
N GLU A 354 42.51 -51.74 -21.32
CA GLU A 354 41.06 -51.81 -21.34
C GLU A 354 40.50 -51.73 -22.78
N GLU A 355 41.00 -50.79 -23.61
CA GLU A 355 40.60 -50.64 -25.01
C GLU A 355 40.79 -51.93 -25.84
N ARG A 356 41.86 -52.69 -25.58
CA ARG A 356 42.15 -53.94 -26.32
C ARG A 356 41.28 -55.10 -25.89
N ALA A 357 41.03 -55.23 -24.58
CA ALA A 357 40.10 -56.23 -24.07
C ALA A 357 38.69 -55.93 -24.59
N PHE A 358 38.31 -54.65 -24.53
CA PHE A 358 37.06 -54.14 -25.05
C PHE A 358 36.89 -54.45 -26.55
N ALA A 359 37.92 -54.27 -27.38
CA ALA A 359 37.83 -54.57 -28.81
C ALA A 359 37.55 -56.06 -29.12
N ARG A 360 38.10 -56.99 -28.33
CA ARG A 360 37.85 -58.43 -28.52
C ARG A 360 36.46 -58.85 -28.08
N ASP A 361 36.04 -58.36 -26.92
CA ASP A 361 34.68 -58.58 -26.43
C ASP A 361 33.66 -57.95 -27.39
N TRP A 362 34.03 -56.82 -28.01
CA TRP A 362 33.23 -56.15 -29.02
C TRP A 362 33.05 -56.98 -30.30
N GLU A 363 34.10 -57.63 -30.80
CA GLU A 363 33.99 -58.49 -31.99
C GLU A 363 33.11 -59.73 -31.73
N ALA A 364 33.28 -60.38 -30.58
CA ALA A 364 32.46 -61.52 -30.19
C ALA A 364 30.99 -61.11 -30.01
N ARG A 365 30.77 -59.99 -29.32
CA ARG A 365 29.42 -59.44 -29.14
C ARG A 365 28.81 -59.00 -30.47
N LEU A 366 29.58 -58.46 -31.42
CA LEU A 366 29.07 -58.09 -32.74
C LEU A 366 28.61 -59.31 -33.54
N ALA A 367 29.29 -60.45 -33.44
CA ALA A 367 28.89 -61.68 -34.11
C ALA A 367 27.61 -62.26 -33.51
N GLU A 368 27.50 -62.28 -32.18
CA GLU A 368 26.29 -62.67 -31.47
C GLU A 368 25.13 -61.72 -31.82
N LEU A 369 25.38 -60.42 -31.80
CA LEU A 369 24.40 -59.38 -32.11
C LEU A 369 23.92 -59.48 -33.57
N LYS A 370 24.77 -59.85 -34.54
CA LYS A 370 24.32 -60.13 -35.92
C LYS A 370 23.42 -61.35 -36.03
N ALA A 371 23.67 -62.39 -35.23
CA ALA A 371 22.81 -63.58 -35.20
C ALA A 371 21.47 -63.29 -34.50
N GLU A 372 21.52 -62.53 -33.40
CA GLU A 372 20.34 -61.96 -32.73
C GLU A 372 19.55 -61.08 -33.72
N GLU A 373 20.18 -60.14 -34.43
CA GLU A 373 19.57 -59.28 -35.45
C GLU A 373 18.91 -60.07 -36.58
N ALA A 374 19.53 -61.16 -37.06
CA ALA A 374 18.96 -61.99 -38.11
C ALA A 374 17.72 -62.76 -37.62
N ALA A 375 17.77 -63.30 -36.39
CA ALA A 375 16.64 -63.96 -35.76
C ALA A 375 15.50 -62.97 -35.47
N GLU A 376 15.83 -61.81 -34.92
CA GLU A 376 14.90 -60.71 -34.68
C GLU A 376 14.30 -60.21 -36.00
N ALA A 377 15.08 -60.06 -37.07
CA ALA A 377 14.57 -59.67 -38.39
C ALA A 377 13.56 -60.70 -38.94
N ALA A 378 13.82 -61.99 -38.77
CA ALA A 378 12.90 -63.05 -39.17
C ALA A 378 11.60 -63.03 -38.33
N GLU A 379 11.72 -62.86 -37.01
CA GLU A 379 10.58 -62.69 -36.12
C GLU A 379 9.78 -61.42 -36.45
N LEU A 380 10.46 -60.31 -36.69
CA LEU A 380 9.86 -59.05 -37.11
C LEU A 380 9.12 -59.23 -38.43
N LEU A 381 9.66 -59.95 -39.40
CA LEU A 381 8.99 -60.20 -40.67
C LEU A 381 7.72 -61.05 -40.48
N ALA A 382 7.77 -62.07 -39.62
CA ALA A 382 6.60 -62.88 -39.27
C ALA A 382 5.54 -62.06 -38.52
N ARG A 383 5.95 -61.28 -37.52
CA ARG A 383 5.09 -60.34 -36.78
C ARG A 383 4.51 -59.30 -37.72
N ASN A 384 5.30 -58.75 -38.65
CA ASN A 384 4.86 -57.77 -39.63
C ASN A 384 3.82 -58.36 -40.58
N ARG A 385 3.94 -59.62 -41.00
CA ARG A 385 2.90 -60.29 -41.79
C ARG A 385 1.59 -60.44 -41.03
N GLN A 386 1.67 -60.89 -39.77
CA GLN A 386 0.50 -60.98 -38.89
C GLN A 386 -0.12 -59.60 -38.65
N HIS A 387 0.72 -58.59 -38.45
CA HIS A 387 0.34 -57.21 -38.27
C HIS A 387 -0.32 -56.65 -39.54
N VAL A 388 0.21 -56.92 -40.73
CA VAL A 388 -0.40 -56.49 -42.01
C VAL A 388 -1.76 -57.16 -42.20
N ALA A 389 -1.89 -58.46 -41.93
CA ALA A 389 -3.18 -59.15 -42.00
C ALA A 389 -4.20 -58.59 -40.98
N PHE A 390 -3.72 -58.29 -39.77
CA PHE A 390 -4.52 -57.63 -38.74
C PHE A 390 -4.92 -56.20 -39.15
N LEU A 391 -3.99 -55.42 -39.71
CA LEU A 391 -4.25 -54.10 -40.27
C LEU A 391 -5.27 -54.17 -41.39
N GLN A 392 -5.21 -55.17 -42.26
CA GLN A 392 -6.20 -55.35 -43.33
C GLN A 392 -7.61 -55.59 -42.76
N ARG A 393 -7.72 -56.44 -41.71
CA ARG A 393 -8.99 -56.64 -40.99
C ARG A 393 -9.44 -55.35 -40.31
N GLN A 394 -8.52 -54.60 -39.70
CA GLN A 394 -8.82 -53.31 -39.11
C GLN A 394 -9.23 -52.27 -40.14
N ILE A 395 -8.62 -52.24 -41.33
CA ILE A 395 -8.98 -51.35 -42.43
C ILE A 395 -10.41 -51.65 -42.87
N ASN A 396 -10.76 -52.93 -43.06
CA ASN A 396 -12.12 -53.33 -43.44
C ASN A 396 -13.14 -52.99 -42.34
N GLN A 397 -12.79 -53.26 -41.07
CA GLN A 397 -13.62 -52.89 -39.93
C GLN A 397 -13.77 -51.36 -39.81
N LYS A 398 -12.69 -50.61 -40.06
CA LYS A 398 -12.68 -49.14 -40.08
C LYS A 398 -13.52 -48.61 -41.23
N HIS A 399 -13.47 -49.20 -42.42
CA HIS A 399 -14.34 -48.83 -43.54
C HIS A 399 -15.82 -49.10 -43.23
N SER A 400 -16.14 -50.26 -42.67
CA SER A 400 -17.50 -50.59 -42.24
C SER A 400 -17.99 -49.63 -41.15
N ARG A 401 -17.15 -49.36 -40.13
CA ARG A 401 -17.43 -48.36 -39.10
C ARG A 401 -17.57 -46.97 -39.67
N ARG A 402 -16.73 -46.56 -40.63
CA ARG A 402 -16.78 -45.24 -41.27
C ARG A 402 -18.05 -45.08 -42.09
N SER A 403 -18.48 -46.11 -42.80
CA SER A 403 -19.75 -46.11 -43.54
C SER A 403 -20.94 -46.01 -42.57
N ALA A 404 -20.94 -46.79 -41.49
CA ALA A 404 -21.96 -46.68 -40.45
C ALA A 404 -21.95 -45.31 -39.76
N GLN A 405 -20.77 -44.74 -39.50
CA GLN A 405 -20.60 -43.39 -38.98
C GLN A 405 -21.10 -42.35 -39.96
N GLN A 406 -20.85 -42.47 -41.25
CA GLN A 406 -21.37 -41.54 -42.26
C GLN A 406 -22.89 -41.55 -42.30
N ILE A 407 -23.52 -42.74 -42.28
CA ILE A 407 -24.98 -42.86 -42.23
C ILE A 407 -25.52 -42.26 -40.93
N GLN A 408 -24.84 -42.51 -39.81
CA GLN A 408 -25.23 -41.94 -38.52
C GLN A 408 -25.05 -40.41 -38.50
N GLU A 409 -23.94 -39.89 -39.04
CA GLU A 409 -23.66 -38.46 -39.18
C GLU A 409 -24.72 -37.79 -40.06
N GLU A 410 -25.13 -38.41 -41.18
CA GLU A 410 -26.21 -37.91 -42.03
C GLU A 410 -27.55 -37.87 -41.29
N GLN A 411 -27.88 -38.90 -40.50
CA GLN A 411 -29.08 -38.92 -39.67
C GLN A 411 -29.04 -37.87 -38.54
N GLU A 412 -27.89 -37.75 -37.88
CA GLU A 412 -27.63 -36.72 -36.85
C GLU A 412 -27.70 -35.32 -37.47
N ASP A 413 -27.20 -35.12 -38.69
CA ASP A 413 -27.28 -33.85 -39.41
C ASP A 413 -28.71 -33.47 -39.76
N LEU A 414 -29.52 -34.43 -40.22
CA LEU A 414 -30.95 -34.22 -40.46
C LEU A 414 -31.69 -33.88 -39.16
N ALA A 415 -31.41 -34.61 -38.08
CA ALA A 415 -31.99 -34.34 -36.76
C ALA A 415 -31.53 -32.97 -36.22
N ARG A 416 -30.25 -32.61 -36.39
CA ARG A 416 -29.70 -31.29 -36.04
C ARG A 416 -30.43 -30.17 -36.79
N ARG A 417 -30.64 -30.32 -38.10
CA ARG A 417 -31.38 -29.32 -38.91
C ARG A 417 -32.81 -29.16 -38.42
N PHE A 418 -33.50 -30.26 -38.13
CA PHE A 418 -34.87 -30.21 -37.61
C PHE A 418 -34.94 -29.52 -36.23
N ASN A 419 -34.05 -29.89 -35.31
CA ASN A 419 -33.97 -29.27 -33.99
C ASN A 419 -33.65 -27.76 -34.08
N ILE A 420 -32.74 -27.35 -34.97
CA ILE A 420 -32.41 -25.93 -35.18
C ILE A 420 -33.64 -25.13 -35.67
N GLN A 421 -34.50 -25.73 -36.48
CA GLN A 421 -35.71 -25.09 -36.98
C GLN A 421 -36.76 -24.93 -35.87
N ASP A 422 -37.00 -25.99 -35.09
CA ASP A 422 -37.93 -25.97 -33.96
C ASP A 422 -37.47 -25.00 -32.85
N ASP A 423 -36.18 -24.99 -32.52
CA ASP A 423 -35.54 -24.01 -31.64
C ASP A 423 -35.71 -22.57 -32.15
N GLY A 424 -35.74 -22.37 -33.47
CA GLY A 424 -35.97 -21.07 -34.09
C GLY A 424 -37.41 -20.57 -33.97
N GLU A 425 -38.39 -21.46 -34.00
CA GLU A 425 -39.81 -21.15 -33.82
C GLU A 425 -40.14 -20.85 -32.36
N THR A 426 -39.70 -21.72 -31.46
CA THR A 426 -39.84 -21.52 -30.01
C THR A 426 -39.17 -20.21 -29.57
N PHE A 427 -37.98 -19.89 -30.09
CA PHE A 427 -37.31 -18.61 -29.82
C PHE A 427 -38.06 -17.39 -30.32
N ARG A 428 -38.71 -17.45 -31.49
CA ARG A 428 -39.52 -16.32 -31.95
C ARG A 428 -40.70 -16.07 -31.02
N GLN A 429 -41.40 -17.13 -30.61
CA GLN A 429 -42.54 -17.02 -29.68
C GLN A 429 -42.11 -16.46 -28.32
N TYR A 430 -41.03 -16.99 -27.75
CA TYR A 430 -40.46 -16.49 -26.50
C TYR A 430 -40.08 -15.01 -26.60
N ALA A 431 -39.34 -14.64 -27.65
CA ALA A 431 -38.90 -13.26 -27.84
C ALA A 431 -40.08 -12.29 -28.04
N THR A 432 -41.16 -12.70 -28.71
CA THR A 432 -42.37 -11.88 -28.83
C THR A 432 -43.03 -11.62 -27.48
N VAL A 433 -43.17 -12.65 -26.63
CA VAL A 433 -43.74 -12.50 -25.29
C VAL A 433 -42.90 -11.55 -24.44
N CYS A 434 -41.57 -11.68 -24.47
CA CYS A 434 -40.69 -10.78 -23.74
C CYS A 434 -40.75 -9.33 -24.24
N ILE A 435 -40.82 -9.11 -25.55
CA ILE A 435 -40.94 -7.75 -26.10
C ILE A 435 -42.26 -7.11 -25.64
N GLU A 436 -43.37 -7.84 -25.70
CA GLU A 436 -44.66 -7.35 -25.24
C GLU A 436 -44.66 -7.02 -23.74
N GLU A 437 -44.07 -7.87 -22.92
CA GLU A 437 -43.97 -7.64 -21.48
C GLU A 437 -43.10 -6.41 -21.16
N TRP A 438 -41.96 -6.22 -21.85
CA TRP A 438 -41.08 -5.08 -21.62
C TRP A 438 -41.70 -3.77 -22.14
N ALA A 439 -42.46 -3.84 -23.24
CA ALA A 439 -43.27 -2.73 -23.72
C ALA A 439 -44.34 -2.33 -22.68
N ARG A 440 -45.03 -3.30 -22.06
CA ARG A 440 -46.00 -3.03 -20.97
C ARG A 440 -45.34 -2.39 -19.75
N GLN A 441 -44.08 -2.73 -19.44
CA GLN A 441 -43.31 -2.12 -18.35
C GLN A 441 -42.74 -0.71 -18.68
N GLY A 442 -43.03 -0.19 -19.88
CA GLY A 442 -42.56 1.11 -20.35
C GLY A 442 -41.05 1.18 -20.53
N LYS A 443 -40.40 0.05 -20.86
CA LYS A 443 -38.96 -0.04 -21.14
C LYS A 443 -38.72 0.09 -22.66
N ASP A 444 -37.53 0.54 -23.06
CA ASP A 444 -37.20 0.68 -24.49
C ASP A 444 -36.99 -0.69 -25.14
N THR A 445 -37.87 -1.08 -26.06
CA THR A 445 -37.81 -2.37 -26.77
C THR A 445 -36.94 -2.35 -28.03
N LYS A 446 -36.42 -1.19 -28.44
CA LYS A 446 -35.59 -1.06 -29.66
C LYS A 446 -34.40 -2.02 -29.71
N PRO A 447 -33.63 -2.24 -28.62
CA PRO A 447 -32.52 -3.19 -28.65
C PRO A 447 -32.94 -4.63 -29.00
N LEU A 448 -34.14 -5.03 -28.55
CA LEU A 448 -34.72 -6.36 -28.77
C LEU A 448 -35.17 -6.52 -30.21
N GLU A 449 -35.91 -5.53 -30.73
CA GLU A 449 -36.42 -5.53 -32.11
C GLU A 449 -35.28 -5.51 -33.14
N MET A 450 -34.24 -4.73 -32.88
CA MET A 450 -33.05 -4.70 -33.73
C MET A 450 -32.35 -6.05 -33.77
N TYR A 451 -32.23 -6.72 -32.60
CA TYR A 451 -31.62 -8.05 -32.52
C TYR A 451 -32.44 -9.09 -33.28
N LEU A 452 -33.77 -9.10 -33.15
CA LEU A 452 -34.62 -10.02 -33.90
C LEU A 452 -34.52 -9.81 -35.42
N LYS A 453 -34.53 -8.56 -35.88
CA LYS A 453 -34.34 -8.23 -37.30
C LYS A 453 -32.97 -8.67 -37.82
N ALA A 454 -31.91 -8.51 -37.03
CA ALA A 454 -30.57 -8.97 -37.39
C ALA A 454 -30.49 -10.50 -37.43
N SER A 455 -31.06 -11.18 -36.43
CA SER A 455 -31.09 -12.63 -36.32
C SER A 455 -31.83 -13.28 -37.50
N GLN A 456 -32.96 -12.72 -37.93
CA GLN A 456 -33.73 -13.18 -39.09
C GLN A 456 -32.98 -13.02 -40.42
N LYS A 457 -32.17 -11.96 -40.57
CA LYS A 457 -31.35 -11.78 -41.77
C LYS A 457 -30.27 -12.86 -41.87
N THR A 458 -29.61 -13.16 -40.75
CA THR A 458 -28.55 -14.18 -40.70
C THR A 458 -29.03 -15.61 -40.92
N SER A 459 -30.30 -15.92 -40.63
CA SER A 459 -30.87 -17.26 -40.88
C SER A 459 -31.29 -17.49 -42.34
N VAL A 460 -31.44 -16.44 -43.16
CA VAL A 460 -31.82 -16.56 -44.59
C VAL A 460 -30.59 -16.64 -45.51
N THR A 461 -29.40 -16.27 -45.00
CA THR A 461 -28.15 -16.20 -45.79
C THR A 461 -27.22 -17.39 -45.57
N LYS A 462 -27.60 -18.33 -44.69
CA LYS A 462 -26.92 -19.61 -44.45
C LYS A 462 -27.88 -20.73 -44.81
#